data_AF-A0A2I1C7I8-F1
#
_entry.id   AF-A0A2I1C7I8-F1
#
_cell.length_a   1.000
_cell.length_b   1.000
_cell.length_c   1.000
_cell.angle_alpha   90.00
_cell.angle_beta   90.00
_cell.angle_gamma   90.00
#
_symmetry.space_group_name_H-M   'P 1'
#
loop_
_entity.id
_entity.type
_entity.pdbx_description
1 polymer ?
#
loop_
_entity_poly.entity_id
_entity_poly.type
_entity_poly.pdbx_seq_one_letter_code
_entity_poly.pdbx_strand_id
1 'polypeptide(L)'
;MQDRDNPRPRTTLLCLPPELHLLISTYLPFPDIAFFRRTCAYLYSLLPPLTHAQLLLAETTEFALSKDLYACRYCLRLRPASRFADRMRRRRRGKFGRDAEKRFCVECGLQPRKGTDGEARYGPGAQMRIDGVLYVICMACRRFGAMYAGGILCQECGLERERVRRREILLKGRELGLYPEATDEG
;
A
#
# COMPACT_ATOMS: atom_id res chain seq x y z
N MET A 1 -22.92 -62.88 -9.65
CA MET A 1 -23.16 -61.60 -8.95
C MET A 1 -21.83 -60.88 -8.82
N GLN A 2 -21.53 -59.97 -9.76
CA GLN A 2 -20.40 -59.06 -9.63
C GLN A 2 -21.00 -57.67 -9.43
N ASP A 3 -20.96 -57.20 -8.18
CA ASP A 3 -21.26 -55.82 -7.85
C ASP A 3 -20.18 -54.94 -8.50
N ARG A 4 -20.58 -54.18 -9.52
CA ARG A 4 -19.72 -53.15 -10.12
C ARG A 4 -19.78 -51.96 -9.19
N ASP A 5 -18.74 -51.76 -8.39
CA ASP A 5 -18.46 -50.50 -7.72
C ASP A 5 -18.40 -49.39 -8.78
N ASN A 6 -19.52 -48.71 -8.97
CA ASN A 6 -19.61 -47.52 -9.79
C ASN A 6 -19.04 -46.35 -8.95
N PRO A 7 -17.85 -45.80 -9.24
CA PRO A 7 -17.31 -44.72 -8.44
C PRO A 7 -18.22 -43.52 -8.62
N ARG A 8 -19.03 -43.21 -7.59
CA ARG A 8 -19.90 -42.03 -7.60
C ARG A 8 -19.04 -40.82 -7.95
N PRO A 9 -19.33 -40.08 -9.02
CA PRO A 9 -18.53 -38.93 -9.38
C PRO A 9 -18.57 -37.94 -8.21
N ARG A 10 -17.39 -37.56 -7.71
CA ARG A 10 -17.27 -36.55 -6.67
C ARG A 10 -17.68 -35.22 -7.29
N THR A 11 -18.92 -34.81 -7.07
CA THR A 11 -19.39 -33.49 -7.47
C THR A 11 -18.77 -32.47 -6.53
N THR A 12 -17.94 -31.59 -7.07
CA THR A 12 -17.40 -30.44 -6.33
C THR A 12 -18.08 -29.17 -6.83
N LEU A 13 -18.06 -28.12 -6.02
CA LEU A 13 -18.59 -26.81 -6.43
C LEU A 13 -17.97 -26.35 -7.75
N LEU A 14 -16.67 -26.61 -7.96
CA LEU A 14 -15.93 -26.22 -9.16
C LEU A 14 -16.33 -27.01 -10.42
N CYS A 15 -17.09 -28.10 -10.29
CA CYS A 15 -17.64 -28.84 -11.43
C CYS A 15 -18.91 -28.17 -12.01
N LEU A 16 -19.44 -27.13 -11.36
CA LEU A 16 -20.57 -26.38 -11.88
C LEU A 16 -20.13 -25.53 -13.11
N PRO A 17 -21.01 -25.32 -14.09
CA PRO A 17 -20.77 -24.35 -15.15
C PRO A 17 -20.47 -22.94 -14.59
N PRO A 18 -19.62 -22.14 -15.28
CA PRO A 18 -19.29 -20.77 -14.88
C PRO A 18 -20.52 -19.87 -14.61
N GLU A 19 -21.61 -20.07 -15.37
CA GLU A 19 -22.86 -19.34 -15.24
C GLU A 19 -23.50 -19.57 -13.86
N LEU A 20 -23.40 -20.80 -13.33
CA LEU A 20 -23.91 -21.12 -12.00
C LEU A 20 -23.04 -20.50 -10.91
N HIS A 21 -21.71 -20.42 -11.10
CA HIS A 21 -20.85 -19.70 -10.16
C HIS A 21 -21.19 -18.21 -10.10
N LEU A 22 -21.47 -17.60 -11.26
CA LEU A 22 -21.91 -16.21 -11.35
C LEU A 22 -23.27 -16.03 -10.68
N LEU A 23 -24.23 -16.93 -10.91
CA LEU A 23 -25.53 -16.91 -10.26
C LEU A 23 -25.40 -17.05 -8.75
N ILE A 24 -24.61 -18.01 -8.24
CA ILE A 24 -24.35 -18.15 -6.80
C ILE A 24 -23.82 -16.83 -6.23
N SER A 25 -22.93 -16.15 -6.95
CA SER A 25 -22.36 -14.87 -6.49
C SER A 25 -23.39 -13.76 -6.32
N THR A 26 -24.52 -13.78 -7.03
CA THR A 26 -25.58 -12.77 -6.87
C THR A 26 -26.38 -12.96 -5.58
N TYR A 27 -26.39 -14.19 -5.04
CA TYR A 27 -27.07 -14.53 -3.79
C TYR A 27 -26.15 -14.46 -2.56
N LEU A 28 -24.84 -14.27 -2.75
CA LEU A 28 -23.90 -14.12 -1.64
C LEU A 28 -23.85 -12.65 -1.21
N PRO A 29 -24.41 -12.29 -0.04
CA PRO A 29 -24.25 -10.95 0.49
C PRO A 29 -22.78 -10.72 0.84
N PHE A 30 -22.45 -9.46 1.08
CA PHE A 30 -21.17 -9.11 1.66
C PHE A 30 -21.17 -9.49 3.17
N PRO A 31 -20.17 -10.21 3.73
CA PRO A 31 -18.82 -10.49 3.21
C PRO A 31 -18.61 -11.78 2.41
N ASP A 32 -19.62 -12.64 2.31
CA ASP A 32 -19.48 -14.01 1.79
C ASP A 32 -18.95 -14.03 0.36
N ILE A 33 -19.42 -13.11 -0.49
CA ILE A 33 -18.90 -12.96 -1.86
C ILE A 33 -17.39 -12.68 -1.90
N ALA A 34 -16.86 -11.94 -0.92
CA ALA A 34 -15.44 -11.64 -0.85
C ALA A 34 -14.60 -12.86 -0.44
N PHE A 35 -15.12 -13.68 0.48
CA PHE A 35 -14.49 -14.95 0.83
C PHE A 35 -14.56 -15.93 -0.33
N PHE A 36 -15.72 -16.06 -0.95
CA PHE A 36 -15.94 -16.94 -2.10
C PHE A 36 -14.96 -16.63 -3.23
N ARG A 37 -14.82 -15.35 -3.59
CA ARG A 37 -13.86 -14.88 -4.60
C ARG A 37 -12.40 -15.18 -4.27
N ARG A 38 -12.04 -15.26 -2.98
CA ARG A 38 -10.65 -15.49 -2.54
C ARG A 38 -10.26 -16.96 -2.39
N THR A 39 -11.21 -17.88 -2.51
CA THR A 39 -10.96 -19.31 -2.29
C THR A 39 -10.01 -19.92 -3.32
N CYS A 40 -10.12 -19.55 -4.61
CA CYS A 40 -9.22 -20.03 -5.66
C CYS A 40 -9.04 -19.00 -6.79
N ALA A 41 -7.99 -19.19 -7.59
CA ALA A 41 -7.67 -18.31 -8.71
C ALA A 41 -8.79 -18.26 -9.78
N TYR A 42 -9.46 -19.39 -10.03
CA TYR A 42 -10.58 -19.48 -10.97
C TYR A 42 -11.76 -18.59 -10.57
N LEU A 43 -12.23 -18.71 -9.32
CA LEU A 43 -13.32 -17.88 -8.80
C LEU A 43 -12.90 -16.41 -8.72
N TYR A 44 -11.63 -16.14 -8.40
CA TYR A 44 -11.11 -14.77 -8.45
C TYR A 44 -11.18 -14.18 -9.87
N SER A 45 -10.85 -14.93 -10.92
CA SER A 45 -10.93 -14.43 -12.30
C SER A 45 -12.37 -14.34 -12.82
N LEU A 46 -13.23 -15.29 -12.44
CA LEU A 46 -14.58 -15.40 -12.98
C LEU A 46 -15.54 -14.37 -12.36
N LEU A 47 -15.51 -14.23 -11.03
CA LEU A 47 -16.46 -13.37 -10.34
C LEU A 47 -16.21 -11.89 -10.65
N PRO A 48 -17.22 -11.01 -10.51
CA PRO A 48 -17.00 -9.58 -10.65
C PRO A 48 -16.08 -9.03 -9.54
N PRO A 49 -15.27 -7.99 -9.82
CA PRO A 49 -14.50 -7.30 -8.79
C PRO A 49 -15.44 -6.70 -7.75
N LEU A 50 -15.03 -6.72 -6.48
CA LEU A 50 -15.81 -6.08 -5.43
C LEU A 50 -15.85 -4.57 -5.63
N THR A 51 -17.02 -3.98 -5.41
CA THR A 51 -17.17 -2.53 -5.41
C THR A 51 -16.51 -1.92 -4.18
N HIS A 52 -16.21 -0.63 -4.24
CA HIS A 52 -15.63 0.06 -3.09
C HIS A 52 -16.56 0.06 -1.87
N ALA A 53 -17.88 0.19 -2.07
CA ALA A 53 -18.87 0.13 -1.00
C ALA A 53 -18.85 -1.24 -0.29
N GLN A 54 -18.78 -2.34 -1.06
CA GLN A 54 -18.63 -3.69 -0.50
C GLN A 54 -17.34 -3.82 0.31
N LEU A 55 -16.22 -3.22 -0.13
CA LEU A 55 -14.96 -3.23 0.64
C LEU A 55 -15.03 -2.42 1.93
N LEU A 56 -15.79 -1.32 1.96
CA LEU A 56 -16.01 -0.56 3.18
C LEU A 56 -16.84 -1.35 4.19
N LEU A 57 -17.87 -2.07 3.74
CA LEU A 57 -18.59 -3.05 4.58
C LEU A 57 -17.65 -4.18 5.04
N ALA A 58 -16.70 -4.59 4.20
CA ALA A 58 -15.69 -5.60 4.56
C ALA A 58 -14.83 -5.20 5.74
N GLU A 59 -14.49 -3.94 5.78
CA GLU A 59 -13.64 -3.37 6.80
C GLU A 59 -14.24 -3.46 8.21
N THR A 60 -15.56 -3.59 8.33
CA THR A 60 -16.27 -3.67 9.61
C THR A 60 -16.42 -5.10 10.13
N THR A 61 -16.07 -6.12 9.34
CA THR A 61 -16.11 -7.53 9.77
C THR A 61 -15.06 -7.81 10.84
N GLU A 62 -15.35 -8.75 11.75
CA GLU A 62 -14.40 -9.17 12.80
C GLU A 62 -13.04 -9.61 12.24
N PHE A 63 -13.05 -10.30 11.10
CA PHE A 63 -11.84 -10.69 10.39
C PHE A 63 -10.99 -9.47 9.97
N ALA A 64 -11.61 -8.43 9.39
CA ALA A 64 -10.89 -7.24 8.96
C ALA A 64 -10.44 -6.36 10.13
N LEU A 65 -11.23 -6.33 11.22
CA LEU A 65 -10.88 -5.62 12.45
C LEU A 65 -9.67 -6.28 13.14
N SER A 66 -9.69 -7.60 13.31
CA SER A 66 -8.59 -8.35 13.96
C SER A 66 -7.27 -8.30 13.17
N LYS A 67 -7.33 -8.18 11.84
CA LYS A 67 -6.15 -8.06 10.96
C LYS A 67 -5.77 -6.61 10.62
N ASP A 68 -6.45 -5.64 11.23
CA ASP A 68 -6.34 -4.21 10.95
C ASP A 68 -6.29 -3.85 9.45
N LEU A 69 -7.29 -4.33 8.71
CA LEU A 69 -7.42 -4.10 7.27
C LEU A 69 -8.23 -2.83 6.99
N TYR A 70 -7.95 -2.21 5.84
CA TYR A 70 -8.63 -1.02 5.33
C TYR A 70 -8.89 -1.14 3.83
N ALA A 71 -10.02 -0.60 3.37
CA ALA A 71 -10.38 -0.52 1.96
C ALA A 71 -9.62 0.59 1.23
N CYS A 72 -9.07 0.27 0.05
CA CYS A 72 -8.49 1.25 -0.87
C CYS A 72 -9.44 1.49 -2.05
N ARG A 73 -9.80 2.77 -2.27
CA ARG A 73 -10.68 3.20 -3.37
C ARG A 73 -10.16 2.89 -4.76
N TYR A 74 -8.85 2.86 -4.97
CA TYR A 74 -8.26 2.76 -6.31
C TYR A 74 -7.89 1.34 -6.72
N CYS A 75 -7.28 0.54 -5.83
CA CYS A 75 -6.97 -0.85 -6.16
C CYS A 75 -8.09 -1.83 -5.83
N LEU A 76 -9.20 -1.36 -5.22
CA LEU A 76 -10.35 -2.19 -4.84
C LEU A 76 -9.92 -3.45 -4.06
N ARG A 77 -9.04 -3.25 -3.07
CA ARG A 77 -8.54 -4.32 -2.19
C ARG A 77 -8.57 -3.86 -0.74
N LEU A 78 -8.81 -4.80 0.16
CA LEU A 78 -8.46 -4.65 1.57
C LEU A 78 -6.94 -4.79 1.71
N ARG A 79 -6.30 -3.83 2.38
CA ARG A 79 -4.87 -3.84 2.65
C ARG A 79 -4.61 -3.64 4.14
N PRO A 80 -3.51 -4.18 4.69
CA PRO A 80 -3.11 -3.90 6.06
C PRO A 80 -2.92 -2.41 6.31
N ALA A 81 -3.13 -1.97 7.55
CA ALA A 81 -2.97 -0.60 7.98
C ALA A 81 -1.62 0.02 7.61
N SER A 82 -0.54 -0.77 7.65
CA SER A 82 0.82 -0.35 7.25
C SER A 82 0.95 0.03 5.77
N ARG A 83 -0.02 -0.31 4.92
CA ARG A 83 -0.08 0.12 3.51
C ARG A 83 -0.78 1.46 3.32
N PHE A 84 -1.20 2.12 4.39
CA PHE A 84 -1.84 3.43 4.37
C PHE A 84 -1.05 4.43 5.21
N ALA A 85 -0.99 5.68 4.74
CA ALA A 85 -0.48 6.75 5.58
C ALA A 85 -1.36 6.94 6.83
N ASP A 86 -0.77 7.34 7.95
CA ASP A 86 -1.46 7.59 9.22
C ASP A 86 -2.68 8.52 9.05
N ARG A 87 -2.55 9.55 8.20
CA ARG A 87 -3.64 10.48 7.88
C ARG A 87 -4.82 9.81 7.17
N MET A 88 -4.60 8.69 6.49
CA MET A 88 -5.65 7.89 5.87
C MET A 88 -6.35 6.96 6.87
N ARG A 89 -5.81 6.76 8.06
CA ARG A 89 -6.36 5.83 9.07
C ARG A 89 -6.99 6.53 10.27
N ARG A 90 -6.75 7.83 10.43
CA ARG A 90 -7.15 8.63 11.60
C ARG A 90 -8.23 9.65 11.26
N ARG A 91 -8.87 10.19 12.30
CA ARG A 91 -9.88 11.27 12.22
C ARG A 91 -11.00 10.92 11.25
N ARG A 92 -11.40 11.86 10.38
CA ARG A 92 -12.49 11.70 9.42
C ARG A 92 -12.29 10.54 8.43
N ARG A 93 -11.06 10.07 8.22
CA ARG A 93 -10.73 8.95 7.32
C ARG A 93 -10.57 7.61 8.06
N GLY A 94 -10.79 7.56 9.38
CA GLY A 94 -10.79 6.30 10.15
C GLY A 94 -11.92 5.35 9.72
N LYS A 95 -11.94 4.11 10.25
CA LYS A 95 -12.87 3.04 9.82
C LYS A 95 -14.33 3.49 9.83
N PHE A 96 -14.73 4.21 10.87
CA PHE A 96 -16.08 4.76 11.06
C PHE A 96 -16.17 6.26 10.74
N GLY A 97 -15.17 6.81 10.06
CA GLY A 97 -15.12 8.23 9.71
C GLY A 97 -15.92 8.55 8.45
N ARG A 98 -16.53 9.73 8.41
CA ARG A 98 -17.32 10.22 7.24
C ARG A 98 -16.56 10.32 5.92
N ASP A 99 -15.23 10.35 5.94
CA ASP A 99 -14.36 10.37 4.77
C ASP A 99 -13.61 9.03 4.57
N ALA A 100 -14.07 7.94 5.21
CA ALA A 100 -13.54 6.58 5.03
C ALA A 100 -13.46 6.19 3.54
N GLU A 101 -14.46 6.61 2.77
CA GLU A 101 -14.52 6.33 1.33
C GLU A 101 -13.43 7.03 0.49
N LYS A 102 -12.73 8.01 1.06
CA LYS A 102 -11.67 8.77 0.38
C LYS A 102 -10.29 8.16 0.60
N ARG A 103 -10.18 7.03 1.30
CA ARG A 103 -8.92 6.34 1.57
C ARG A 103 -8.29 5.74 0.31
N PHE A 104 -6.97 5.80 0.27
CA PHE A 104 -6.16 5.07 -0.70
C PHE A 104 -4.85 4.62 -0.07
N CYS A 105 -4.35 3.47 -0.52
CA CYS A 105 -3.07 2.94 -0.07
C CYS A 105 -1.90 3.74 -0.67
N VAL A 106 -0.73 3.64 -0.03
CA VAL A 106 0.49 4.33 -0.44
C VAL A 106 0.85 3.98 -1.88
N GLU A 107 0.80 2.69 -2.26
CA GLU A 107 1.05 2.23 -3.64
C GLU A 107 0.20 2.99 -4.67
N CYS A 108 -1.12 3.09 -4.43
CA CYS A 108 -2.01 3.84 -5.34
C CYS A 108 -1.77 5.36 -5.28
N GLY A 109 -1.24 5.86 -4.17
CA GLY A 109 -0.86 7.26 -4.03
C GLY A 109 0.39 7.62 -4.83
N LEU A 110 1.33 6.69 -4.95
CA LEU A 110 2.59 6.83 -5.71
C LEU A 110 2.39 6.65 -7.22
N GLN A 111 1.35 5.93 -7.64
CA GLN A 111 1.07 5.69 -9.04
C GLN A 111 0.36 6.89 -9.71
N PRO A 112 0.66 7.15 -11.00
CA PRO A 112 -0.14 8.04 -11.84
C PRO A 112 -1.62 7.67 -11.82
N ARG A 113 -2.47 8.62 -12.19
CA ARG A 113 -3.90 8.37 -12.31
C ARG A 113 -4.15 7.45 -13.50
N LYS A 114 -4.79 6.29 -13.28
CA LYS A 114 -5.11 5.33 -14.34
C LYS A 114 -5.87 6.03 -15.46
N GLY A 115 -5.41 5.87 -16.70
CA GLY A 115 -6.07 6.41 -17.90
C GLY A 115 -5.81 7.89 -18.15
N THR A 116 -4.82 8.50 -17.48
CA THR A 116 -4.41 9.89 -17.73
C THR A 116 -2.89 9.99 -17.61
N ASP A 117 -2.26 10.93 -18.32
CA ASP A 117 -0.87 11.36 -18.08
C ASP A 117 -0.73 12.22 -16.81
N GLY A 118 -1.67 12.08 -15.88
CA GLY A 118 -1.81 12.92 -14.71
C GLY A 118 -0.87 12.54 -13.56
N GLU A 119 -0.53 13.53 -12.75
CA GLU A 119 0.34 13.39 -11.60
C GLU A 119 -0.17 12.39 -10.56
N ALA A 120 0.77 11.71 -9.90
CA ALA A 120 0.53 10.89 -8.72
C ALA A 120 -0.12 11.71 -7.59
N ARG A 121 -0.82 11.06 -6.66
CA ARG A 121 -1.47 11.75 -5.53
C ARG A 121 -0.44 12.25 -4.51
N TYR A 122 0.67 11.53 -4.42
CA TYR A 122 1.87 11.99 -3.74
C TYR A 122 2.86 12.43 -4.81
N GLY A 123 3.12 13.74 -4.88
CA GLY A 123 4.16 14.30 -5.75
C GLY A 123 5.53 14.35 -5.06
N PRO A 124 6.58 14.76 -5.79
CA PRO A 124 7.89 15.02 -5.21
C PRO A 124 7.84 16.01 -4.03
N GLY A 125 8.60 15.73 -2.98
CA GLY A 125 8.57 16.48 -1.73
C GLY A 125 7.40 16.14 -0.80
N ALA A 126 6.41 15.36 -1.26
CA ALA A 126 5.30 14.95 -0.41
C ALA A 126 5.79 14.10 0.76
N GLN A 127 5.47 14.55 1.97
CA GLN A 127 5.79 13.86 3.21
C GLN A 127 4.57 13.08 3.71
N MET A 128 4.81 11.88 4.22
CA MET A 128 3.76 11.06 4.82
C MET A 128 4.30 10.26 6.00
N ARG A 129 3.46 10.08 7.01
CA ARG A 129 3.74 9.17 8.14
C ARG A 129 3.09 7.83 7.88
N ILE A 130 3.84 6.75 8.10
CA ILE A 130 3.35 5.37 8.04
C ILE A 130 3.84 4.69 9.31
N ASP A 131 2.91 4.30 10.18
CA ASP A 131 3.21 3.69 11.48
C ASP A 131 4.17 4.56 12.30
N GLY A 132 3.94 5.88 12.28
CA GLY A 132 4.75 6.87 12.99
C GLY A 132 6.06 7.26 12.29
N VAL A 133 6.56 6.46 11.35
CA VAL A 133 7.80 6.75 10.61
C VAL A 133 7.52 7.73 9.48
N LEU A 134 8.38 8.76 9.33
CA LEU A 134 8.26 9.75 8.27
C LEU A 134 8.95 9.27 6.98
N TYR A 135 8.20 9.32 5.89
CA TYR A 135 8.65 9.04 4.54
C TYR A 135 8.44 10.26 3.64
N VAL A 136 9.21 10.32 2.56
CA VAL A 136 9.13 11.38 1.56
C VAL A 136 9.31 10.80 0.16
N ILE A 137 8.69 11.44 -0.84
CA ILE A 137 9.13 11.29 -2.22
C ILE A 137 10.30 12.26 -2.43
N CYS A 138 11.52 11.73 -2.45
CA CYS A 138 12.73 12.53 -2.44
C CYS A 138 12.77 13.53 -3.62
N MET A 139 13.06 14.81 -3.34
CA MET A 139 13.21 15.83 -4.39
C MET A 139 14.45 15.63 -5.27
N ALA A 140 15.48 14.94 -4.77
CA ALA A 140 16.70 14.66 -5.52
C ALA A 140 16.57 13.40 -6.40
N CYS A 141 16.29 12.24 -5.80
CA CYS A 141 16.27 10.97 -6.53
C CYS A 141 14.88 10.50 -7.00
N ARG A 142 13.81 11.25 -6.66
CA ARG A 142 12.40 10.93 -6.97
C ARG A 142 11.86 9.62 -6.41
N ARG A 143 12.64 8.90 -5.60
CA ARG A 143 12.21 7.65 -4.95
C ARG A 143 11.46 7.92 -3.65
N PHE A 144 10.52 7.04 -3.35
CA PHE A 144 9.90 6.96 -2.04
C PHE A 144 10.87 6.33 -1.03
N GLY A 145 11.10 6.98 0.11
CA GLY A 145 12.01 6.47 1.13
C GLY A 145 11.86 7.16 2.48
N ALA A 146 12.52 6.61 3.50
CA ALA A 146 12.56 7.21 4.83
C ALA A 146 13.12 8.64 4.76
N MET A 147 12.53 9.57 5.49
CA MET A 147 12.83 10.99 5.40
C MET A 147 14.06 11.35 6.26
N TYR A 148 14.96 12.16 5.71
CA TYR A 148 16.10 12.71 6.44
C TYR A 148 15.72 14.00 7.18
N ALA A 149 15.94 14.04 8.50
CA ALA A 149 15.93 15.26 9.33
C ALA A 149 14.75 16.24 9.13
N GLY A 150 13.52 15.76 8.91
CA GLY A 150 12.37 16.66 8.74
C GLY A 150 12.17 17.26 7.35
N GLY A 151 13.09 17.00 6.41
CA GLY A 151 13.20 17.73 5.14
C GLY A 151 12.47 17.12 3.93
N ILE A 152 12.97 17.45 2.74
CA ILE A 152 12.43 17.02 1.43
C ILE A 152 13.26 15.92 0.75
N LEU A 153 14.23 15.36 1.48
CA LEU A 153 15.17 14.36 0.98
C LEU A 153 14.95 13.03 1.70
N CYS A 154 15.15 11.93 0.98
CA CYS A 154 15.28 10.63 1.62
C CYS A 154 16.59 10.53 2.42
N GLN A 155 16.67 9.53 3.29
CA GLN A 155 17.81 9.27 4.18
C GLN A 155 19.15 9.22 3.42
N GLU A 156 19.21 8.48 2.31
CA GLU A 156 20.41 8.36 1.49
C GLU A 156 20.86 9.70 0.90
N CYS A 157 19.98 10.41 0.19
CA CYS A 157 20.32 11.70 -0.40
C CYS A 157 20.63 12.78 0.64
N GLY A 158 19.95 12.75 1.80
CA GLY A 158 20.18 13.68 2.89
C GLY A 158 21.57 13.49 3.51
N LEU A 159 21.94 12.26 3.82
CA LEU A 159 23.27 11.93 4.36
C LEU A 159 24.38 12.26 3.38
N GLU A 160 24.18 11.97 2.09
CA GLU A 160 25.20 12.29 1.09
C GLU A 160 25.41 13.80 0.96
N ARG A 161 24.32 14.57 0.93
CA ARG A 161 24.41 16.03 0.91
C ARG A 161 25.08 16.59 2.17
N GLU A 162 24.83 15.99 3.33
CA GLU A 162 25.50 16.37 4.58
C GLU A 162 27.01 16.08 4.54
N ARG A 163 27.42 14.91 4.01
CA ARG A 163 28.83 14.56 3.84
C ARG A 163 29.56 15.54 2.95
N VAL A 164 29.00 15.85 1.77
CA VAL A 164 29.58 16.82 0.84
C VAL A 164 29.72 18.19 1.52
N ARG A 165 28.66 18.67 2.18
CA ARG A 165 28.67 19.94 2.91
C ARG A 165 29.75 19.98 4.00
N ARG A 166 29.90 18.91 4.78
CA ARG A 166 30.94 18.84 5.82
C ARG A 166 32.35 18.89 5.21
N ARG A 167 32.58 18.20 4.09
CA ARG A 167 33.86 18.23 3.38
C ARG A 167 34.17 19.64 2.85
N GLU A 168 33.20 20.31 2.25
CA GLU A 168 33.36 21.69 1.77
C GLU A 168 33.68 22.68 2.90
N ILE A 169 33.04 22.53 4.07
CA ILE A 169 33.32 23.37 5.24
C ILE A 169 34.75 23.16 5.73
N LEU A 170 35.23 21.91 5.78
CA LEU A 170 36.61 21.61 6.19
C LEU A 170 37.64 22.18 5.19
N LEU A 171 37.38 22.05 3.89
CA LEU A 171 38.25 22.62 2.85
C LEU A 171 38.32 24.15 2.95
N LYS A 172 37.17 24.83 3.03
CA LYS A 172 37.12 26.28 3.21
C LYS A 172 37.76 26.75 4.52
N GLY A 173 37.61 25.98 5.60
CA GLY A 173 38.25 26.26 6.87
C GLY A 173 39.78 26.19 6.80
N ARG A 174 40.33 25.24 6.03
CA ARG A 174 41.77 25.17 5.75
C ARG A 174 42.23 26.35 4.89
N GLU A 175 41.49 26.70 3.85
CA GLU A 175 41.79 27.87 2.98
C GLU A 175 41.79 29.19 3.76
N LEU A 176 40.92 29.32 4.77
CA LEU A 176 40.82 30.51 5.64
C LEU A 176 41.79 30.48 6.84
N GLY A 177 42.68 29.47 6.94
CA GLY A 177 43.66 29.35 8.03
C GLY A 177 43.04 29.10 9.42
N LEU A 178 41.78 28.66 9.48
CA LEU A 178 41.04 28.43 10.73
C LEU A 178 41.31 27.05 11.35
N TYR A 179 41.91 26.12 10.58
CA TYR A 179 42.33 24.80 11.07
C TYR A 179 43.79 24.58 10.71
N PRO A 180 44.66 24.22 11.68
CA PRO A 180 46.06 23.92 11.39
C PRO A 180 46.16 22.72 10.44
N GLU A 181 47.10 22.77 9.51
CA GLU A 181 47.52 21.57 8.77
C GLU A 181 48.02 20.55 9.78
N ALA A 182 47.53 19.31 9.70
CA ALA A 182 48.03 18.25 10.55
C ALA A 182 49.52 18.05 10.21
N THR A 183 50.40 18.60 11.03
CA THR A 183 51.82 18.28 11.02
C THR A 183 51.96 16.84 11.49
N ASP A 184 52.20 15.95 10.53
CA ASP A 184 52.62 14.57 10.76
C ASP A 184 54.04 14.65 11.35
N GLU A 185 54.16 14.70 12.68
CA GLU A 185 55.44 14.48 13.36
C GLU A 185 55.62 12.96 13.48
N GLY A 186 56.67 12.46 12.80
CA GLY A 186 56.95 11.03 12.59
C GLY A 186 57.49 10.27 13.79
#